data_AF-A0A7Z9V3S9-F1
#
_entry.id   AF-A0A7Z9V3S9-F1
#
_cell.length_a   1.000
_cell.length_b   1.000
_cell.length_c   1.000
_cell.angle_alpha   90.00
_cell.angle_beta   90.00
_cell.angle_gamma   90.00
#
_symmetry.space_group_name_H-M   'P 1'
#
loop_
_entity.id
_entity.type
_entity.pdbx_description
1 polymer ?
#
loop_
_entity_poly.entity_id
_entity_poly.type
_entity_poly.pdbx_seq_one_letter_code
_entity_poly.pdbx_strand_id
1 'polypeptide(L)'
;MANPNLCQPRFNSREDYKVDVYNMGVFRYQGYYLGTPAMYHATSGVKNYPNTDGYHLVQLACSRDLKTWHRLGNRSPFIGPSPLSSGAYDLAQIIGSSNVILRDDELWFYYTGLKYRNTWDYVGEYPDGEHIPVTGFDSDIGAINLAVLRRDGFISLNANHQEGRF
;
A
#
# COMPACT_ATOMS: atom_id res chain seq x y z
N MET A 1 2.81 -13.26 5.75
CA MET A 1 1.46 -13.00 6.34
C MET A 1 0.91 -14.32 6.86
N ALA A 2 0.10 -14.33 7.92
CA ALA A 2 -0.45 -15.60 8.42
C ALA A 2 -1.54 -16.20 7.49
N ASN A 3 -2.11 -15.39 6.58
CA ASN A 3 -3.13 -15.83 5.64
C ASN A 3 -2.49 -16.49 4.40
N PRO A 4 -2.71 -17.79 4.14
CA PRO A 4 -2.13 -18.50 2.99
C PRO A 4 -2.73 -18.06 1.64
N ASN A 5 -3.87 -17.37 1.64
CA ASN A 5 -4.51 -16.89 0.41
C ASN A 5 -3.89 -15.59 -0.13
N LEU A 6 -2.91 -15.01 0.57
CA LEU A 6 -2.20 -13.80 0.15
C LEU A 6 -0.78 -14.13 -0.30
N CYS A 7 -0.20 -13.28 -1.15
CA CYS A 7 1.20 -13.44 -1.57
C CYS A 7 2.12 -13.37 -0.34
N GLN A 8 2.90 -14.42 -0.15
CA GLN A 8 3.89 -14.45 0.92
C GLN A 8 5.17 -13.73 0.47
N PRO A 9 5.79 -12.92 1.35
CA PRO A 9 7.17 -12.50 1.14
C PRO A 9 8.08 -13.72 0.98
N ARG A 10 9.11 -13.61 0.15
CA ARG A 10 10.10 -14.67 -0.07
C ARG A 10 11.00 -14.85 1.14
N PHE A 11 11.30 -13.77 1.84
CA PHE A 11 12.18 -13.76 3.00
C PHE A 11 11.41 -13.32 4.25
N ASN A 12 11.64 -14.04 5.35
CA ASN A 12 10.94 -13.80 6.60
C ASN A 12 11.87 -14.04 7.80
N SER A 13 12.20 -12.95 8.48
CA SER A 13 13.06 -12.87 9.65
C SER A 13 12.42 -11.90 10.64
N ARG A 14 12.01 -12.40 11.81
CA ARG A 14 11.17 -11.63 12.74
C ARG A 14 11.92 -10.44 13.32
N GLU A 15 13.23 -10.58 13.43
CA GLU A 15 14.17 -9.58 13.92
C GLU A 15 14.22 -8.34 13.01
N ASP A 16 13.86 -8.51 11.73
CA ASP A 16 13.87 -7.45 10.71
C ASP A 16 12.51 -6.75 10.56
N TYR A 17 11.50 -7.13 11.35
CA TYR A 17 10.15 -6.58 11.19
C TYR A 17 10.12 -5.09 11.50
N LYS A 18 9.78 -4.30 10.48
CA LYS A 18 9.63 -2.85 10.58
C LYS A 18 8.48 -2.37 9.71
N VAL A 19 7.83 -1.29 10.15
CA VAL A 19 6.82 -0.61 9.36
C VAL A 19 7.23 0.84 9.14
N ASP A 20 7.36 1.21 7.87
CA ASP A 20 7.67 2.58 7.45
C ASP A 20 6.56 3.11 6.51
N VAL A 21 6.39 4.43 6.47
CA VAL A 21 5.59 5.06 5.43
C VAL A 21 6.46 5.14 4.18
N TYR A 22 6.21 4.26 3.20
CA TYR A 22 7.03 4.19 1.99
C TYR A 22 6.69 5.30 1.00
N ASN A 23 5.40 5.61 0.92
CA ASN A 23 4.88 6.68 0.10
C ASN A 23 3.58 7.21 0.74
N MET A 24 3.20 8.44 0.42
CA MET A 24 1.87 8.96 0.74
C MET A 24 1.42 9.92 -0.36
N GLY A 25 0.46 9.49 -1.17
CA GLY A 25 -0.28 10.37 -2.06
C GLY A 25 -1.15 11.32 -1.25
N VAL A 26 -1.27 12.59 -1.67
CA VAL A 26 -2.09 13.61 -0.98
C VAL A 26 -2.97 14.34 -1.98
N PHE A 27 -4.26 14.46 -1.68
CA PHE A 27 -5.22 15.18 -2.52
C PHE A 27 -6.30 15.88 -1.69
N ARG A 28 -6.91 16.90 -2.27
CA ARG A 28 -7.97 17.67 -1.60
C ARG A 28 -9.33 17.04 -1.86
N TYR A 29 -10.15 16.90 -0.82
CA TYR A 29 -11.53 16.45 -0.92
C TYR A 29 -12.41 17.13 0.13
N GLN A 30 -13.50 17.77 -0.29
CA GLN A 30 -14.52 18.39 0.58
C GLN A 30 -13.96 19.23 1.75
N GLY A 31 -12.98 20.09 1.47
CA GLY A 31 -12.38 20.99 2.47
C GLY A 31 -11.28 20.37 3.35
N TYR A 32 -10.89 19.12 3.10
CA TYR A 32 -9.76 18.46 3.74
C TYR A 32 -8.70 18.05 2.72
N TYR A 33 -7.50 17.80 3.22
CA TYR A 33 -6.50 17.00 2.53
C TYR A 33 -6.62 15.56 3.01
N LEU A 34 -6.78 14.64 2.07
CA LEU A 34 -6.71 13.21 2.33
C LEU A 34 -5.33 12.71 1.89
N GLY A 35 -4.82 11.74 2.65
CA GLY A 35 -3.54 11.09 2.43
C GLY A 35 -3.72 9.59 2.36
N THR A 36 -2.96 8.93 1.47
CA THR A 36 -2.99 7.47 1.26
C THR A 36 -1.63 6.85 1.60
N PRO A 37 -1.19 6.89 2.88
CA PRO A 37 0.11 6.35 3.25
C PRO A 37 0.18 4.85 2.94
N ALA A 38 1.09 4.48 2.04
CA ALA A 38 1.47 3.11 1.75
C ALA A 38 2.40 2.63 2.88
N MET A 39 1.83 1.94 3.85
CA MET A 39 2.57 1.38 4.97
C MET A 39 3.31 0.14 4.46
N TYR A 40 4.63 0.22 4.43
CA TYR A 40 5.47 -0.90 4.04
C TYR A 40 5.86 -1.71 5.26
N HIS A 41 5.48 -2.99 5.26
CA HIS A 41 5.79 -3.97 6.27
C HIS A 41 6.99 -4.80 5.79
N ALA A 42 8.20 -4.39 6.20
CA ALA A 42 9.41 -5.17 5.98
C ALA A 42 9.33 -6.48 6.75
N THR A 43 9.65 -7.59 6.10
CA THR A 43 9.65 -8.92 6.70
C THR A 43 11.02 -9.57 6.77
N SER A 44 12.01 -9.07 6.02
CA SER A 44 13.41 -9.50 6.15
C SER A 44 14.33 -8.59 5.34
N GLY A 45 15.61 -8.53 5.69
CA GLY A 45 16.66 -8.08 4.77
C GLY A 45 16.79 -9.01 3.54
N VAL A 46 17.13 -8.44 2.38
CA VAL A 46 17.52 -9.24 1.21
C VAL A 46 19.00 -9.58 1.33
N LYS A 47 19.33 -10.86 1.18
CA LYS A 47 20.72 -11.33 1.29
C LYS A 47 21.63 -10.55 0.33
N ASN A 48 22.76 -10.07 0.86
CA ASN A 48 23.80 -9.33 0.13
C ASN A 48 23.32 -8.02 -0.55
N TYR A 49 22.13 -7.50 -0.22
CA TYR A 49 21.58 -6.31 -0.85
C TYR A 49 21.01 -5.34 0.20
N PRO A 50 21.16 -4.00 0.05
CA PRO A 50 20.81 -3.03 1.08
C PRO A 50 19.31 -2.70 1.12
N ASN A 51 18.44 -3.67 0.80
CA ASN A 51 16.99 -3.49 0.80
C ASN A 51 16.32 -4.66 1.52
N THR A 52 15.03 -4.52 1.77
CA THR A 52 14.21 -5.52 2.45
C THR A 52 13.17 -6.12 1.50
N ASP A 53 12.68 -7.30 1.88
CA ASP A 53 11.46 -7.88 1.35
C ASP A 53 10.28 -7.56 2.28
N GLY A 54 9.06 -7.64 1.76
CA GLY A 54 7.88 -7.24 2.50
C GLY A 54 6.65 -6.97 1.63
N TYR A 55 5.64 -6.35 2.23
CA TYR A 55 4.37 -6.04 1.58
C TYR A 55 3.80 -4.68 2.02
N HIS A 56 2.82 -4.16 1.27
CA HIS A 56 2.21 -2.87 1.54
C HIS A 56 0.75 -2.98 2.00
N LEU A 57 0.35 -2.08 2.89
CA LEU A 57 -1.05 -1.80 3.23
C LEU A 57 -1.27 -0.29 3.10
N VAL A 58 -2.17 0.12 2.21
CA VAL A 58 -2.53 1.54 2.09
C VAL A 58 -3.52 1.87 3.19
N GLN A 59 -3.22 2.87 4.00
CA GLN A 59 -4.13 3.42 5.00
C GLN A 59 -4.72 4.74 4.51
N LEU A 60 -5.69 5.27 5.25
CA LEU A 60 -6.26 6.60 5.01
C LEU A 60 -5.86 7.55 6.14
N ALA A 61 -5.48 8.78 5.77
CA ALA A 61 -5.21 9.86 6.70
C ALA A 61 -5.90 11.14 6.24
N CYS A 62 -6.14 12.08 7.15
CA CYS A 62 -6.63 13.40 6.81
C CYS A 62 -5.87 14.51 7.54
N SER A 63 -5.86 15.69 6.91
CA SER A 63 -5.32 16.91 7.47
C SER A 63 -6.16 18.11 7.01
N ARG A 64 -6.20 19.17 7.83
CA ARG A 64 -6.75 20.47 7.43
C ARG A 64 -5.66 21.47 7.01
N ASP A 65 -4.43 21.27 7.48
CA ASP A 65 -3.34 22.25 7.40
C ASP A 65 -2.08 21.71 6.69
N LEU A 66 -2.12 20.47 6.19
CA LEU A 66 -0.99 19.71 5.61
C LEU A 66 0.17 19.43 6.59
N LYS A 67 0.05 19.83 7.85
CA LYS A 67 1.09 19.66 8.88
C LYS A 67 0.69 18.61 9.89
N THR A 68 -0.54 18.69 10.38
CA THR A 68 -1.10 17.80 11.38
C THR A 68 -1.95 16.75 10.68
N TRP A 69 -1.55 15.49 10.77
CA TRP A 69 -2.20 14.38 10.09
C TRP A 69 -2.80 13.40 11.10
N HIS A 70 -4.06 13.02 10.87
CA HIS A 70 -4.76 12.01 11.64
C HIS A 70 -4.99 10.77 10.78
N ARG A 71 -4.53 9.60 11.23
CA ARG A 71 -4.84 8.33 10.56
C ARG A 71 -6.27 7.89 10.91
N LEU A 72 -7.04 7.52 9.89
CA LEU A 72 -8.45 7.17 9.98
C LEU A 72 -8.67 5.66 10.07
N GLY A 73 -9.92 5.23 10.29
CA GLY A 73 -10.33 3.82 10.21
C GLY A 73 -9.63 2.90 11.21
N ASN A 74 -9.21 3.42 12.36
CA ASN A 74 -8.37 2.72 13.33
C ASN A 74 -7.11 2.09 12.68
N ARG A 75 -6.54 2.76 11.67
CA ARG A 75 -5.36 2.29 10.91
C ARG A 75 -5.59 0.96 10.19
N SER A 76 -6.84 0.59 9.94
CA SER A 76 -7.17 -0.54 9.08
C SER A 76 -6.72 -0.25 7.64
N PRO A 77 -6.36 -1.28 6.85
CA PRO A 77 -6.11 -1.10 5.43
C PRO A 77 -7.34 -0.48 4.75
N PHE A 78 -7.11 0.63 4.04
CA PHE A 78 -8.07 1.20 3.10
C PHE A 78 -8.01 0.46 1.77
N ILE A 79 -6.80 0.18 1.27
CA ILE A 79 -6.54 -0.75 0.17
C ILE A 79 -5.48 -1.74 0.66
N GLY A 80 -5.80 -3.03 0.60
CA GLY A 80 -4.94 -4.14 0.99
C GLY A 80 -4.69 -5.10 -0.16
N PRO A 81 -3.81 -6.10 0.03
CA PRO A 81 -3.48 -7.05 -1.02
C PRO A 81 -4.67 -7.91 -1.39
N SER A 82 -4.86 -8.14 -2.69
CA SER A 82 -5.87 -9.05 -3.19
C SER A 82 -5.50 -10.52 -2.91
N PRO A 83 -6.48 -11.44 -2.80
CA PRO A 83 -6.23 -12.87 -2.78
C PRO A 83 -5.48 -13.35 -4.03
N LEU A 84 -4.62 -14.35 -3.90
CA LEU A 84 -3.85 -14.94 -5.00
C LEU A 84 -4.74 -15.43 -6.16
N SER A 85 -5.95 -15.91 -5.86
CA SER A 85 -6.91 -16.42 -6.86
C SER A 85 -7.68 -15.33 -7.61
N SER A 86 -7.46 -14.05 -7.29
CA SER A 86 -8.23 -12.94 -7.88
C SER A 86 -7.83 -12.61 -9.33
N GLY A 87 -6.64 -13.02 -9.77
CA GLY A 87 -6.04 -12.54 -11.02
C GLY A 87 -5.61 -11.06 -10.98
N ALA A 88 -5.63 -10.43 -9.81
CA ALA A 88 -5.25 -9.03 -9.64
C ALA A 88 -3.72 -8.82 -9.57
N TYR A 89 -3.30 -7.58 -9.75
CA TYR A 89 -1.89 -7.19 -9.68
C TYR A 89 -1.46 -6.70 -8.31
N ASP A 90 -2.37 -6.29 -7.43
CA ASP A 90 -2.05 -5.77 -6.08
C ASP A 90 -1.87 -6.88 -5.05
N LEU A 91 -0.97 -7.84 -5.31
CA LEU A 91 -0.81 -8.99 -4.42
C LEU A 91 0.19 -8.74 -3.28
N ALA A 92 1.18 -7.87 -3.47
CA ALA A 92 2.25 -7.64 -2.50
C ALA A 92 2.60 -6.17 -2.31
N GLN A 93 2.84 -5.43 -3.40
CA GLN A 93 3.15 -4.01 -3.31
C GLN A 93 2.00 -3.16 -3.82
N ILE A 94 1.72 -2.10 -3.09
CA ILE A 94 0.62 -1.19 -3.36
C ILE A 94 1.10 0.21 -3.06
N ILE A 95 1.01 1.09 -4.05
CA ILE A 95 1.24 2.52 -3.86
C ILE A 95 -0.11 3.21 -4.02
N GLY A 96 -0.54 3.89 -2.96
CA GLY A 96 -1.86 4.51 -2.87
C GLY A 96 -2.06 5.61 -3.92
N SER A 97 -3.33 5.96 -4.13
CA SER A 97 -3.68 6.98 -5.11
C SER A 97 -3.18 8.37 -4.69
N SER A 98 -2.66 9.13 -5.65
CA SER A 98 -2.30 10.53 -5.46
C SER A 98 -3.44 11.50 -5.78
N ASN A 99 -4.58 11.02 -6.25
CA ASN A 99 -5.77 11.83 -6.46
C ASN A 99 -7.07 10.98 -6.37
N VAL A 100 -8.21 11.62 -6.19
CA VAL A 100 -9.51 10.96 -6.34
C VAL A 100 -10.26 11.61 -7.49
N ILE A 101 -10.75 10.80 -8.41
CA ILE A 101 -11.60 11.28 -9.50
C ILE A 101 -13.05 11.13 -9.05
N LEU A 102 -13.76 12.25 -8.99
CA LEU A 102 -15.20 12.24 -8.81
C LEU A 102 -15.84 11.93 -10.16
N ARG A 103 -16.56 10.82 -10.23
CA ARG A 103 -17.34 10.41 -11.40
C ARG A 103 -18.77 10.16 -10.94
N ASP A 104 -19.66 11.11 -11.22
CA ASP A 104 -21.05 11.07 -10.75
C ASP A 104 -21.16 10.92 -9.21
N ASP A 105 -21.71 9.80 -8.73
CA ASP A 105 -21.83 9.44 -7.32
C ASP A 105 -20.70 8.50 -6.83
N GLU A 106 -19.66 8.31 -7.64
CA GLU A 106 -18.52 7.46 -7.37
C GLU A 106 -17.22 8.25 -7.18
N LEU A 107 -16.33 7.64 -6.40
CA LEU A 107 -14.96 8.08 -6.18
C LEU A 107 -14.03 6.99 -6.68
N TRP A 108 -13.21 7.38 -7.65
CA TRP A 108 -12.30 6.50 -8.35
C TRP A 108 -10.87 6.76 -7.85
N PHE A 109 -10.26 5.71 -7.33
CA PHE A 109 -8.90 5.70 -6.82
C PHE A 109 -8.05 4.84 -7.75
N TYR A 110 -7.22 5.48 -8.56
CA TYR A 110 -6.23 4.79 -9.37
C TYR A 110 -4.96 4.58 -8.54
N TYR A 111 -4.49 3.34 -8.46
CA TYR A 111 -3.35 3.00 -7.61
C TYR A 111 -2.45 1.97 -8.29
N THR A 112 -1.17 1.94 -7.92
CA THR A 112 -0.23 0.96 -8.46
C THR A 112 -0.36 -0.33 -7.66
N GLY A 113 -0.51 -1.46 -8.34
CA GLY A 113 -0.35 -2.79 -7.73
C GLY A 113 0.78 -3.56 -8.39
N LEU A 114 1.60 -4.23 -7.58
CA LEU A 114 2.62 -5.17 -8.04
C LEU A 114 2.44 -6.53 -7.37
N LYS A 115 2.52 -7.59 -8.18
CA LYS A 115 2.30 -8.97 -7.77
C LYS A 115 3.35 -9.42 -6.76
N TYR A 116 4.59 -8.96 -6.91
CA TYR A 116 5.74 -9.41 -6.14
C TYR A 116 6.63 -8.25 -5.70
N ARG A 117 7.36 -8.42 -4.59
CA ARG A 117 8.35 -7.46 -4.10
C ARG A 117 9.77 -7.74 -4.58
N ASN A 118 10.14 -9.02 -4.60
CA ASN A 118 11.49 -9.46 -4.92
C ASN A 118 11.49 -10.61 -5.92
N THR A 119 11.74 -10.30 -7.19
CA THR A 119 11.71 -11.26 -8.30
C THR A 119 13.10 -11.78 -8.68
N TRP A 120 14.12 -11.51 -7.88
CA TRP A 120 15.52 -11.84 -8.16
C TRP A 120 16.28 -12.21 -6.88
N ASP A 121 17.47 -12.79 -7.04
CA ASP A 121 18.46 -12.94 -5.98
C ASP A 121 19.69 -12.07 -6.29
N TYR A 122 20.37 -11.57 -5.25
CA TYR A 122 21.62 -10.82 -5.42
C TYR A 122 22.81 -11.69 -5.05
N VAL A 123 23.73 -11.88 -6.00
CA VAL A 123 24.92 -12.72 -5.82
C VAL A 123 26.18 -11.86 -5.92
N GLY A 124 27.10 -12.04 -4.97
CA GLY A 124 28.27 -11.17 -4.82
C GLY A 124 28.11 -10.17 -3.67
N GLU A 125 28.97 -9.15 -3.65
CA GLU A 125 28.98 -8.07 -2.65
C GLU A 125 28.39 -6.80 -3.26
N TYR A 126 27.50 -6.13 -2.54
CA TYR A 126 26.93 -4.86 -3.01
C TYR A 126 28.00 -3.75 -2.98
N PRO A 127 28.10 -2.89 -4.00
CA PRO A 127 27.20 -2.73 -5.16
C PRO A 127 27.59 -3.53 -6.42
N ASP A 128 28.68 -4.30 -6.38
CA ASP A 128 29.32 -4.91 -7.57
C ASP A 128 28.82 -6.32 -7.91
N GLY A 129 27.91 -6.88 -7.12
CA GLY A 129 27.23 -8.14 -7.41
C GLY A 129 26.18 -8.07 -8.51
N GLU A 130 25.54 -9.21 -8.78
CA GLU A 130 24.62 -9.41 -9.89
C GLU A 130 23.20 -9.74 -9.43
N HIS A 131 22.20 -9.21 -10.15
CA HIS A 131 20.79 -9.57 -9.98
C HIS A 131 20.46 -10.78 -10.86
N ILE A 132 20.14 -11.90 -10.25
CA ILE A 132 19.75 -13.14 -10.94
C ILE A 132 18.22 -13.30 -10.84
N PRO A 133 17.47 -13.26 -11.95
CA PRO A 133 16.02 -13.46 -11.92
C PRO A 133 15.64 -14.82 -11.35
N VAL A 134 14.61 -14.85 -10.51
CA VAL A 134 14.03 -16.09 -9.98
C VAL A 134 12.93 -16.56 -10.92
N THR A 135 12.94 -17.85 -11.25
CA THR A 135 11.92 -18.47 -12.10
C THR A 135 10.59 -18.62 -11.38
N GLY A 136 9.48 -18.63 -12.13
CA GLY A 136 8.14 -18.87 -11.58
C GLY A 136 7.32 -17.62 -11.28
N PHE A 137 7.86 -16.43 -11.60
CA PHE A 137 7.09 -15.19 -11.64
C PHE A 137 6.58 -14.91 -13.05
N ASP A 138 5.38 -14.34 -13.13
CA ASP A 138 4.84 -13.84 -14.38
C ASP A 138 5.73 -12.72 -14.95
N SER A 139 5.74 -12.55 -16.27
CA SER A 139 6.44 -11.42 -16.91
C SER A 139 5.72 -10.09 -16.68
N ASP A 140 4.39 -10.11 -16.52
CA ASP A 140 3.56 -8.95 -16.23
C ASP A 140 3.34 -8.81 -14.71
N ILE A 141 4.29 -8.14 -14.04
CA ILE A 141 4.31 -8.07 -12.57
C ILE A 141 3.54 -6.90 -11.97
N GLY A 142 2.99 -6.00 -12.79
CA GLY A 142 2.40 -4.76 -12.30
C GLY A 142 1.38 -4.11 -13.24
N ALA A 143 0.43 -3.41 -12.64
CA ALA A 143 -0.59 -2.63 -13.36
C ALA A 143 -1.06 -1.42 -12.53
N ILE A 144 -1.79 -0.53 -13.19
CA ILE A 144 -2.62 0.47 -12.51
C ILE A 144 -4.00 -0.16 -12.27
N ASN A 145 -4.36 -0.27 -11.01
CA ASN A 145 -5.64 -0.80 -10.56
C ASN A 145 -6.62 0.37 -10.28
N LEU A 146 -7.91 0.02 -10.16
CA LEU A 146 -8.98 0.95 -9.85
C LEU A 146 -9.79 0.42 -8.66
N ALA A 147 -9.86 1.22 -7.59
CA ALA A 147 -10.83 1.02 -6.52
C ALA A 147 -11.94 2.06 -6.66
N VAL A 148 -13.19 1.60 -6.59
CA VAL A 148 -14.39 2.45 -6.71
C VAL A 148 -15.15 2.43 -5.40
N LEU A 149 -15.49 3.61 -4.90
CA LEU A 149 -16.30 3.80 -3.70
C LEU A 149 -17.46 4.73 -4.01
N ARG A 150 -18.61 4.50 -3.39
CA ARG A 150 -19.67 5.52 -3.37
C ARG A 150 -19.15 6.79 -2.67
N ARG A 151 -19.55 7.96 -3.15
CA ARG A 151 -19.10 9.29 -2.68
C ARG A 151 -19.22 9.51 -1.17
N ASP A 152 -20.22 8.88 -0.55
CA ASP A 152 -20.47 8.93 0.90
C ASP A 152 -20.27 7.57 1.57
N GLY A 153 -19.32 6.77 1.08
CA GLY A 153 -19.05 5.40 1.53
C GLY A 153 -17.96 5.26 2.59
N PHE A 154 -17.14 6.29 2.76
CA PHE A 154 -15.96 6.27 3.63
C PHE A 154 -16.02 7.32 4.76
N ILE A 155 -17.07 8.15 4.78
CA ILE A 155 -17.29 9.17 5.80
C ILE A 155 -18.58 8.85 6.57
N SER A 156 -18.43 8.17 7.70
CA SER A 156 -19.37 8.34 8.82
C SER A 156 -18.74 9.38 9.74
N LEU A 157 -18.98 10.66 9.46
CA LEU A 157 -18.81 11.71 10.45
C LEU A 157 -20.03 11.62 11.34
N ASN A 158 -19.95 10.87 12.44
CA ASN A 158 -20.90 11.00 13.54
C ASN A 158 -20.70 12.37 14.19
N ALA A 159 -21.14 13.42 13.51
CA ALA A 159 -21.29 14.73 14.09
C ALA A 159 -22.68 14.76 14.72
N ASN A 160 -22.74 14.55 16.04
CA ASN A 160 -23.84 15.14 16.81
C ASN A 160 -23.72 16.68 16.75
N HIS A 161 -24.66 17.42 17.33
CA HIS A 161 -24.72 18.91 17.32
C HIS A 161 -23.52 19.65 17.98
N GLN A 162 -22.34 19.04 18.02
CA GLN A 162 -21.06 19.66 18.34
C GLN A 162 -20.15 19.47 17.14
N GLU A 163 -19.42 20.52 16.77
CA GLU A 163 -18.36 20.42 15.77
C GLU A 163 -17.50 19.19 16.03
N GLY A 164 -17.31 18.34 15.01
CA GLY A 164 -16.49 17.14 15.14
C GLY A 164 -15.08 17.50 15.58
N ARG A 165 -14.75 17.17 16.84
CA ARG A 165 -13.40 17.23 17.40
C ARG A 165 -12.86 15.81 17.48
N PHE A 166 -11.59 15.64 17.10
CA PHE A 166 -10.83 14.42 17.34
C PHE A 166 -10.42 14.33 18.80
#